data_AF-A0A317IDK6-F1
#
_entry.id   AF-A0A317IDK6-F1
#
_cell.length_a   1.000
_cell.length_b   1.000
_cell.length_c   1.000
_cell.angle_alpha   90.00
_cell.angle_beta   90.00
_cell.angle_gamma   90.00
#
_symmetry.space_group_name_H-M   'P 1'
#
loop_
_entity.id
_entity.type
_entity.pdbx_description
1 polymer ?
#
loop_
_entity_poly.entity_id
_entity_poly.type
_entity_poly.pdbx_seq_one_letter_code
_entity_poly.pdbx_strand_id
1 'polypeptide(L)'
;MVVVMQAGATEQQIQTVIDRMVETGFDVHRSTGVTHTVLGGVGGKSDEIDLAIFEVMEGVKEAHRIGSPYKLASRSFRPGGTVVQVGDVEIGGSRVVVMAGPC
;
A
#
# COMPACT_ATOMS: atom_id res chain seq x y z
N MET A 1 1.94 5.97 0.36
CA MET A 1 2.48 5.55 -0.95
C MET A 1 3.86 6.18 -1.11
N VAL A 2 4.79 5.56 -1.82
CA VAL A 2 6.08 6.15 -2.18
C VAL A 2 6.21 6.09 -3.69
N VAL A 3 6.44 7.22 -4.34
CA VAL A 3 6.78 7.28 -5.76
C VAL A 3 8.24 7.66 -5.88
N VAL A 4 9.02 6.84 -6.57
CA VAL A 4 10.43 7.10 -6.84
C VAL A 4 10.53 7.68 -8.25
N MET A 5 11.09 8.88 -8.36
CA MET A 5 11.32 9.53 -9.65
C MET A 5 12.58 8.99 -10.31
N GLN A 6 12.65 9.02 -11.63
CA GLN A 6 13.86 8.72 -12.41
C GLN A 6 14.98 9.70 -12.07
N ALA A 7 16.23 9.25 -12.23
CA ALA A 7 17.39 10.12 -12.09
C ALA A 7 17.34 11.22 -13.18
N GLY A 8 17.36 12.48 -12.78
CA GLY A 8 17.25 13.62 -13.70
C GLY A 8 15.83 14.00 -14.11
N ALA A 9 14.80 13.46 -13.44
CA ALA A 9 13.43 13.93 -13.64
C ALA A 9 13.33 15.44 -13.44
N THR A 10 12.65 16.13 -14.35
CA THR A 10 12.57 17.59 -14.33
C THR A 10 11.65 18.06 -13.20
N GLU A 11 11.83 19.29 -12.73
CA GLU A 11 10.94 19.89 -11.72
C GLU A 11 9.47 19.89 -12.19
N GLN A 12 9.22 20.01 -13.49
CA GLN A 12 7.87 19.94 -14.07
C GLN A 12 7.26 18.54 -13.97
N GLN A 13 8.04 17.49 -14.26
CA GLN A 13 7.60 16.11 -14.08
C GLN A 13 7.33 15.82 -12.60
N ILE A 14 8.22 16.24 -11.71
CA ILE A 14 8.06 16.09 -10.26
C ILE A 14 6.79 16.79 -9.78
N GLN A 15 6.55 18.04 -10.21
CA GLN A 15 5.36 18.78 -9.83
C GLN A 15 4.08 18.11 -10.33
N THR A 16 4.08 17.62 -11.58
CA THR A 16 2.93 16.91 -12.16
C THR A 16 2.56 15.66 -11.33
N VAL A 17 3.55 14.92 -10.84
CA VAL A 17 3.31 13.77 -9.96
C VAL A 17 2.80 14.21 -8.58
N ILE A 18 3.35 15.28 -8.00
CA ILE A 18 2.88 15.85 -6.74
C ILE A 18 1.41 16.26 -6.86
N ASP A 19 1.05 17.01 -7.91
CA ASP A 19 -0.31 17.50 -8.14
C ASP A 19 -1.30 16.33 -8.23
N ARG A 20 -0.93 15.28 -8.99
CA ARG A 20 -1.75 14.05 -9.08
C ARG A 20 -1.90 13.34 -7.73
N MET A 21 -0.84 13.31 -6.92
CA MET A 21 -0.91 12.72 -5.57
C MET A 21 -1.83 13.55 -4.66
N VAL A 22 -1.79 14.88 -4.75
CA VAL A 22 -2.67 15.77 -3.96
C VAL A 22 -4.13 15.63 -4.41
N GLU A 23 -4.41 15.59 -5.71
CA GLU A 23 -5.76 15.35 -6.26
C GLU A 23 -6.38 14.04 -5.78
N THR A 24 -5.53 13.02 -5.56
CA THR A 24 -5.94 11.72 -5.04
C THR A 24 -6.03 11.67 -3.50
N GLY A 25 -5.82 12.82 -2.84
CA GLY A 25 -6.03 13.01 -1.41
C GLY A 25 -4.82 12.67 -0.53
N PHE A 26 -3.62 12.56 -1.11
CA PHE A 26 -2.39 12.43 -0.33
C PHE A 26 -1.84 13.79 0.09
N ASP A 27 -1.29 13.86 1.29
CA ASP A 27 -0.31 14.87 1.66
C ASP A 27 1.08 14.40 1.23
N VAL A 28 1.80 15.22 0.46
CA VAL A 28 3.01 14.79 -0.26
C VAL A 28 4.26 15.41 0.37
N HIS A 29 5.14 14.55 0.84
CA HIS A 29 6.47 14.91 1.30
C HIS A 29 7.51 14.59 0.23
N ARG A 30 8.17 15.62 -0.29
CA ARG A 30 9.29 15.47 -1.22
C ARG A 30 10.60 15.30 -0.46
N SER A 31 11.37 14.28 -0.82
CA SER A 31 12.74 14.07 -0.40
C SER A 31 13.65 14.05 -1.62
N THR A 32 14.47 15.08 -1.78
CA THR A 32 15.45 15.16 -2.88
C THR A 32 16.74 14.50 -2.43
N GLY A 33 16.98 13.28 -2.91
CA GLY A 33 18.23 12.55 -2.68
C GLY A 33 19.32 12.91 -3.68
N VAL A 34 20.51 12.36 -3.47
CA VAL A 34 21.68 12.58 -4.36
C VAL A 34 21.45 11.96 -5.76
N THR A 35 20.72 10.84 -5.84
CA THR A 35 20.49 10.11 -7.09
C THR A 35 19.04 10.14 -7.57
N HIS A 36 18.07 10.08 -6.65
CA HIS A 36 16.64 10.07 -7.00
C HIS A 36 15.87 11.01 -6.07
N THR A 37 14.82 11.64 -6.61
CA THR A 37 13.80 12.31 -5.82
C THR A 37 12.74 11.28 -5.43
N VAL A 38 12.37 11.27 -4.16
CA VAL A 38 11.36 10.36 -3.61
C VAL A 38 10.18 11.20 -3.11
N LEU A 39 8.97 10.82 -3.51
CA LEU A 39 7.72 11.45 -3.12
C LEU A 39 6.95 10.51 -2.19
N GLY A 40 6.91 10.85 -0.90
CA GLY A 40 6.14 10.13 0.11
C GLY A 40 4.73 10.72 0.23
N GLY A 41 3.71 9.97 -0.15
CA GLY A 41 2.32 10.30 0.10
C GLY A 41 1.82 9.71 1.42
N VAL A 42 1.40 10.57 2.34
CA VAL A 42 0.79 10.22 3.63
C VAL A 42 -0.70 10.52 3.59
N GLY A 43 -1.51 9.67 4.23
CA GLY A 43 -2.97 9.78 4.13
C GLY A 43 -3.49 9.29 2.77
N GLY A 44 -4.65 9.78 2.36
CA GLY A 44 -5.31 9.37 1.12
C GLY A 44 -5.89 7.97 1.15
N LYS A 45 -6.67 7.65 0.12
CA LYS A 45 -7.27 6.33 -0.06
C LYS A 45 -6.27 5.37 -0.71
N SER A 46 -5.14 5.16 -0.04
CA SER A 46 -4.02 4.40 -0.60
C SER A 46 -4.35 2.96 -0.99
N ASP A 47 -5.48 2.41 -0.52
CA ASP A 47 -5.93 1.05 -0.82
C ASP A 47 -6.88 1.02 -2.05
N GLU A 48 -7.50 2.15 -2.41
CA GLU A 48 -8.42 2.26 -3.55
C GLU A 48 -7.72 2.67 -4.85
N ILE A 49 -6.51 3.23 -4.76
CA ILE A 49 -5.79 3.80 -5.92
C ILE A 49 -4.90 2.74 -6.56
N ASP A 50 -4.97 2.58 -7.88
CA ASP A 50 -4.03 1.72 -8.60
C ASP A 50 -2.65 2.40 -8.75
N LEU A 51 -1.59 1.66 -8.42
CA LEU A 51 -0.21 2.15 -8.54
C LEU A 51 0.19 2.34 -10.00
N ALA A 52 -0.41 1.57 -10.92
CA ALA A 52 -0.14 1.65 -12.35
C ALA A 52 -0.40 3.06 -12.91
N ILE A 53 -1.30 3.84 -12.31
CA ILE A 53 -1.58 5.23 -12.70
C ILE A 53 -0.34 6.10 -12.55
N PHE A 54 0.47 5.88 -11.51
CA PHE A 54 1.69 6.64 -11.26
C PHE A 54 2.89 6.08 -12.03
N GLU A 55 2.97 4.76 -12.18
CA GLU A 55 4.07 4.11 -12.90
C GLU A 55 4.14 4.49 -14.38
N VAL A 56 3.01 4.86 -15.00
CA VAL A 56 2.97 5.35 -16.39
C VAL A 56 3.23 6.85 -16.53
N MET A 57 3.36 7.60 -15.43
CA MET A 57 3.64 9.03 -15.49
C MET A 57 5.09 9.30 -15.89
N GLU A 58 5.29 10.36 -16.67
CA GLU A 58 6.62 10.75 -17.11
C GLU A 58 7.53 11.11 -15.94
N GLY A 59 8.77 10.64 -15.98
CA GLY A 59 9.74 10.85 -14.91
C GLY A 59 9.55 9.96 -13.69
N VAL A 60 8.55 9.06 -13.66
CA VAL A 60 8.42 8.05 -12.59
C VAL A 60 9.26 6.81 -12.92
N LYS A 61 9.93 6.28 -11.91
CA LYS A 61 10.69 5.03 -12.00
C LYS A 61 9.86 3.86 -11.49
N GLU A 62 9.23 4.02 -10.34
CA GLU A 62 8.43 3.00 -9.67
C GLU A 62 7.52 3.62 -8.60
N ALA A 63 6.40 2.98 -8.31
CA ALA A 63 5.49 3.39 -7.24
C ALA A 63 5.20 2.22 -6.30
N HIS A 64 5.31 2.46 -5.00
CA HIS A 64 5.17 1.46 -3.96
C HIS A 64 4.08 1.84 -2.95
N ARG A 65 3.26 0.87 -2.57
CA ARG A 65 2.39 1.00 -1.40
C ARG A 65 3.22 0.78 -0.13
N ILE A 66 3.10 1.70 0.83
CA ILE A 66 3.77 1.55 2.16
C ILE A 66 3.00 0.53 3.00
N GLY A 67 1.66 0.58 2.97
CA GLY A 67 0.80 -0.35 3.69
C GLY A 67 0.49 -1.60 2.86
N SER A 68 0.25 -2.71 3.55
CA SER A 68 -0.25 -3.93 2.91
C SER A 68 -1.70 -3.74 2.45
N PRO A 69 -2.08 -4.18 1.23
CA PRO A 69 -3.44 -4.04 0.72
C PRO A 69 -4.48 -4.88 1.47
N TYR A 70 -4.00 -5.80 2.32
CA TYR A 70 -4.80 -6.67 3.18
C TYR A 70 -4.71 -6.23 4.66
N LYS A 71 -4.60 -4.92 4.93
CA LYS A 71 -4.39 -4.37 6.28
C LYS A 71 -5.28 -5.02 7.34
N LEU A 72 -6.59 -5.10 7.11
CA LEU A 72 -7.56 -5.67 8.06
C LEU A 72 -7.32 -7.15 8.40
N ALA A 73 -6.83 -7.93 7.42
CA ALA A 73 -6.51 -9.35 7.60
C ALA A 73 -5.06 -9.58 8.06
N SER A 74 -4.20 -8.55 8.04
CA SER A 74 -2.79 -8.68 8.36
C SER A 74 -2.56 -8.91 9.86
N ARG A 75 -1.58 -9.76 10.21
CA ARG A 75 -1.13 -9.90 11.60
C ARG A 75 -0.49 -8.62 12.13
N SER A 76 0.13 -7.80 11.28
CA SER A 76 0.68 -6.51 11.71
C SER A 76 -0.41 -5.56 12.23
N PHE A 77 -1.62 -5.62 11.66
CA PHE A 77 -2.77 -4.83 12.13
C PHE A 77 -3.57 -5.53 13.23
N ARG A 78 -3.68 -6.86 13.18
CA ARG A 78 -4.37 -7.68 14.20
C ARG A 78 -3.46 -8.80 14.70
N PRO A 79 -2.52 -8.50 15.63
CA PRO A 79 -1.50 -9.46 16.08
C PRO A 79 -2.06 -10.76 16.66
N GLY A 80 -3.18 -10.66 17.39
CA GLY A 80 -3.87 -11.81 17.97
C GLY A 80 -4.61 -12.70 16.97
N GLY A 81 -4.69 -12.30 15.69
CA GLY A 81 -5.50 -13.00 14.70
C GLY A 81 -7.00 -13.01 15.02
N THR A 82 -7.74 -13.93 14.41
CA THR A 82 -9.17 -14.11 14.63
C THR A 82 -9.44 -15.57 14.96
N VAL A 83 -10.16 -15.81 16.06
CA VAL A 83 -10.74 -17.12 16.38
C VAL A 83 -12.22 -17.07 16.01
N VAL A 84 -12.66 -18.00 15.19
CA VAL A 84 -14.06 -18.12 14.75
C VAL A 84 -14.72 -19.26 15.51
N GLN A 85 -15.77 -18.94 16.28
CA GLN A 85 -16.55 -19.94 17.02
C GLN A 85 -17.67 -20.52 16.15
N VAL A 86 -17.72 -21.84 16.04
CA VAL A 86 -18.79 -22.58 15.34
C VAL A 86 -19.30 -23.68 16.26
N GLY A 87 -20.43 -23.45 16.92
CA GLY A 87 -20.93 -24.35 17.96
C GLY A 87 -19.94 -24.44 19.12
N ASP A 88 -19.45 -25.64 19.39
CA ASP A 88 -18.41 -25.96 20.38
C ASP A 88 -16.98 -25.97 19.81
N VAL A 89 -16.80 -25.66 18.52
CA VAL A 89 -15.49 -25.69 17.83
C VAL A 89 -14.91 -24.28 17.65
N GLU A 90 -13.64 -24.11 18.01
CA GLU A 90 -12.84 -22.90 17.78
C GLU A 90 -11.91 -23.06 16.56
N ILE A 91 -12.09 -22.26 15.50
CA ILE A 91 -11.23 -22.25 14.30
C ILE A 91 -10.25 -21.09 14.40
N GLY A 92 -8.95 -21.36 14.27
CA GLY A 92 -7.88 -20.36 14.40
C GLY A 92 -7.31 -20.22 15.82
N GLY A 93 -7.77 -21.06 16.76
CA GLY A 93 -7.21 -21.19 18.10
C GLY A 93 -5.94 -22.06 18.16
N SER A 94 -5.61 -22.58 19.35
CA SER A 94 -4.40 -23.40 19.57
C SER A 94 -4.52 -24.85 19.09
N ARG A 95 -5.75 -25.34 18.90
CA ARG A 95 -6.04 -26.71 18.49
C ARG A 95 -6.09 -26.83 16.97
N VAL A 96 -5.65 -27.97 16.45
CA VAL A 96 -5.82 -28.32 15.04
C VAL A 96 -7.27 -28.74 14.81
N VAL A 97 -7.92 -28.12 13.82
CA VAL A 97 -9.30 -28.44 13.41
C VAL A 97 -9.27 -29.23 12.10
N VAL A 98 -10.04 -30.31 12.03
CA VAL A 98 -10.20 -31.14 10.83
C VAL A 98 -11.64 -31.02 10.36
N MET A 99 -11.83 -30.78 9.06
CA MET A 99 -13.14 -30.73 8.39
C MET A 99 -13.20 -31.84 7.34
N ALA A 100 -14.31 -32.58 7.28
CA ALA A 100 -14.52 -33.66 6.32
C ALA A 100 -15.99 -33.73 5.90
N GLY A 101 -16.23 -34.19 4.67
CA GLY A 101 -17.56 -34.35 4.09
C GLY A 101 -17.49 -34.91 2.67
N PRO A 102 -18.62 -35.31 2.07
CA PRO A 102 -18.68 -35.64 0.66
C PRO A 102 -18.34 -34.41 -0.21
N CYS A 103 -17.80 -34.65 -1.41
CA CYS A 103 -17.56 -33.62 -2.41
C CYS A 103 -18.88 -33.07 -2.99
#